data_AF-A0A2V9KQI5-F1
#
_entry.id   AF-A0A2V9KQI5-F1
#
_cell.length_a   1.000
_cell.length_b   1.000
_cell.length_c   1.000
_cell.angle_alpha   90.00
_cell.angle_beta   90.00
_cell.angle_gamma   90.00
#
_symmetry.space_group_name_H-M   'P 1'
#
loop_
_entity.id
_entity.type
_entity.pdbx_description
1 polymer ?
#
loop_
_entity_poly.entity_id
_entity_poly.type
_entity_poly.pdbx_seq_one_letter_code
_entity_poly.pdbx_strand_id
1 'polypeptide(L)'
;MNELASRRSNGRFAKGNPGGPGNPFARQVANLRRLILEAVTEEDLREIVRALVERAKGGDIAAIREVLNRVAGKAPESPDPDRLELDEIKLRADIAEAKEDEAWQESA
;
A
#
# COMPACT_ATOMS: atom_id res chain seq x y z
N MET A 1 -29.36 -24.38 -10.86
CA MET A 1 -27.93 -23.98 -10.75
C MET A 1 -27.73 -22.88 -11.78
N ASN A 2 -27.15 -21.69 -11.55
CA ASN A 2 -26.33 -21.04 -10.53
C ASN A 2 -26.80 -19.55 -10.56
N GLU A 3 -26.67 -18.67 -9.57
CA GLU A 3 -25.53 -18.35 -8.71
C GLU A 3 -26.08 -17.39 -7.64
N LEU A 4 -25.92 -17.68 -6.34
CA LEU A 4 -26.27 -16.73 -5.28
C LEU A 4 -25.19 -15.66 -5.23
N ALA A 5 -25.31 -14.65 -6.09
CA ALA A 5 -24.39 -13.52 -6.14
C ALA A 5 -24.27 -12.89 -4.75
N SER A 6 -23.11 -13.05 -4.12
CA SER A 6 -22.86 -12.60 -2.74
C SER A 6 -22.85 -11.06 -2.62
N ARG A 7 -22.77 -10.33 -3.74
CA ARG A 7 -22.74 -8.86 -3.82
C ARG A 7 -23.53 -8.33 -5.03
N ARG A 8 -24.11 -7.14 -4.87
CA ARG A 8 -24.75 -6.35 -5.93
C ARG A 8 -23.71 -5.61 -6.77
N SER A 9 -24.09 -5.15 -7.96
CA SER A 9 -23.24 -4.36 -8.87
C SER A 9 -22.70 -3.07 -8.27
N ASN A 10 -23.28 -2.56 -7.18
CA ASN A 10 -22.81 -1.40 -6.41
C ASN A 10 -21.93 -1.76 -5.20
N GLY A 11 -21.41 -2.99 -5.14
CA GLY A 11 -20.48 -3.45 -4.09
C GLY A 11 -21.14 -3.79 -2.74
N ARG A 12 -22.45 -3.56 -2.57
CA ARG A 12 -23.19 -3.92 -1.34
C ARG A 12 -23.53 -5.40 -1.31
N PHE A 13 -23.66 -5.97 -0.11
CA PHE A 13 -24.14 -7.35 0.03
C PHE A 13 -25.54 -7.53 -0.57
N ALA A 14 -25.76 -8.65 -1.26
CA ALA A 14 -27.05 -9.00 -1.81
C ALA A 14 -28.08 -9.30 -0.70
N LYS A 15 -29.37 -9.21 -1.02
CA LYS A 15 -30.44 -9.52 -0.05
C LYS A 15 -30.30 -10.99 0.37
N GLY A 16 -30.18 -11.26 1.67
CA GLY A 16 -29.90 -12.60 2.21
C GLY A 16 -28.43 -12.87 2.53
N ASN A 17 -27.51 -11.96 2.17
CA ASN A 17 -26.13 -11.99 2.64
C ASN A 17 -25.93 -10.92 3.74
N PRO A 18 -25.88 -11.29 5.03
CA PRO A 18 -25.72 -10.33 6.13
C PRO A 18 -24.32 -9.71 6.20
N GLY A 19 -23.36 -10.20 5.40
CA GLY A 19 -21.94 -9.93 5.59
C GLY A 19 -21.35 -10.76 6.74
N GLY A 20 -20.07 -10.55 7.04
CA GLY A 20 -19.45 -11.13 8.22
C GLY A 20 -19.88 -10.40 9.50
N PRO A 21 -19.76 -11.02 10.69
CA PRO A 21 -20.21 -10.46 11.98
C PRO A 21 -19.48 -9.17 12.42
N GLY A 22 -18.48 -8.72 11.66
CA GLY A 22 -17.60 -7.63 12.04
C GLY A 22 -16.60 -8.05 13.13
N ASN A 23 -15.72 -7.14 13.51
CA ASN A 23 -14.83 -7.35 14.66
C ASN A 23 -15.62 -7.05 15.95
N PRO A 24 -15.84 -8.02 16.86
CA PRO A 24 -16.57 -7.79 18.12
C PRO A 24 -15.89 -6.75 19.03
N PHE A 25 -14.59 -6.50 18.82
CA PHE A 25 -13.79 -5.53 19.56
C PHE A 25 -13.53 -4.25 18.77
N ALA A 26 -14.21 -4.01 17.64
CA ALA A 26 -13.97 -2.86 16.77
C ALA A 26 -13.93 -1.53 17.55
N ARG A 27 -14.89 -1.33 18.47
CA ARG A 27 -14.97 -0.12 19.29
C ARG A 27 -13.82 -0.02 20.30
N GLN A 28 -13.44 -1.12 20.92
CA GLN A 28 -12.34 -1.15 21.88
C GLN A 28 -11.00 -0.87 21.19
N VAL A 29 -10.75 -1.49 20.04
CA VAL A 29 -9.55 -1.24 19.23
C VAL A 29 -9.49 0.22 18.76
N ALA A 30 -10.61 0.79 18.33
CA ALA A 30 -10.66 2.20 17.95
C ALA A 30 -10.28 3.13 19.12
N ASN A 31 -10.77 2.84 20.33
CA ASN A 31 -10.42 3.60 21.52
C ASN A 31 -8.93 3.49 21.85
N LEU A 32 -8.36 2.28 21.81
CA LEU A 32 -6.92 2.08 22.07
C LEU A 32 -6.06 2.82 21.05
N ARG A 33 -6.43 2.78 19.76
CA ARG A 33 -5.71 3.55 18.73
C ARG A 33 -5.78 5.05 18.98
N ARG A 34 -6.94 5.55 19.39
CA ARG A 34 -7.11 6.97 19.74
C ARG A 34 -6.16 7.36 20.87
N LEU A 35 -6.12 6.55 21.93
CA LEU A 35 -5.24 6.79 23.08
C LEU A 35 -3.76 6.76 22.68
N ILE A 36 -3.34 5.83 21.82
CA ILE A 36 -1.96 5.78 21.32
C ILE A 36 -1.62 7.07 20.56
N LEU A 37 -2.51 7.53 19.68
CA LEU A 37 -2.30 8.76 18.91
C LEU A 37 -2.29 10.02 19.80
N GLU A 38 -3.06 10.02 20.89
CA GLU A 38 -3.06 11.11 21.88
C GLU A 38 -1.81 11.09 22.76
N ALA A 39 -1.27 9.91 23.05
CA ALA A 39 -0.14 9.74 23.97
C ALA A 39 1.23 9.93 23.31
N VAL A 40 1.38 9.55 22.04
CA VAL A 40 2.67 9.63 21.34
C VAL A 40 2.88 11.07 20.84
N THR A 41 3.87 11.75 21.41
CA THR A 41 4.29 13.08 20.98
C THR A 41 5.33 13.02 19.87
N GLU A 42 5.61 14.17 19.24
CA GLU A 42 6.71 14.25 18.27
C GLU A 42 8.07 13.94 18.89
N GLU A 43 8.31 14.34 20.16
CA GLU A 43 9.60 14.08 20.79
C GLU A 43 9.76 12.60 21.12
N ASP A 44 8.71 11.93 21.61
CA ASP A 44 8.73 10.48 21.80
C ASP A 44 9.11 9.77 20.50
N LEU A 45 8.51 10.20 19.38
CA LEU A 45 8.81 9.61 18.08
C LEU A 45 10.26 9.88 17.65
N ARG A 46 10.81 11.08 17.90
CA ARG A 46 12.23 11.38 17.62
C ARG A 46 13.15 10.50 18.46
N GLU A 47 12.87 10.31 19.74
CA GLU A 47 13.66 9.46 20.62
C GLU A 47 13.63 7.99 20.19
N ILE A 48 12.44 7.47 19.85
CA ILE A 48 12.28 6.11 19.31
C ILE A 48 13.08 5.93 18.01
N VAL A 49 13.00 6.90 17.09
CA VAL A 49 13.74 6.83 15.82
C VAL A 49 15.25 6.92 16.06
N ARG A 50 15.73 7.77 16.98
CA ARG A 50 17.16 7.81 17.36
C ARG A 50 17.62 6.46 17.87
N ALA A 51 16.88 5.84 18.80
CA ALA A 51 17.21 4.52 19.33
C ALA A 51 17.21 3.44 18.22
N LEU A 52 16.26 3.50 17.29
CA LEU A 52 16.20 2.60 16.14
C LEU A 52 17.44 2.75 15.23
N VAL A 53 17.86 3.99 14.95
CA VAL A 53 19.05 4.27 14.15
C VAL A 53 20.32 3.78 14.86
N GLU A 54 20.45 3.97 16.17
CA GLU A 54 21.61 3.45 16.92
C GLU A 54 21.68 1.92 16.89
N ARG A 55 20.54 1.23 17.03
CA ARG A 55 20.49 -0.24 16.86
C ARG A 55 20.89 -0.66 15.44
N ALA A 56 20.42 0.07 14.44
CA ALA A 56 20.76 -0.22 13.05
C ALA A 56 22.27 -0.06 12.78
N LYS A 57 22.88 1.01 13.30
CA LYS A 57 24.35 1.21 13.23
C LYS A 57 25.12 0.11 13.97
N GLY A 58 24.54 -0.43 15.04
CA GLY A 58 25.06 -1.58 15.78
C GLY A 58 24.95 -2.93 15.06
N GLY A 59 24.38 -2.97 13.85
CA GLY A 59 24.29 -4.20 13.05
C GLY A 59 22.98 -4.99 13.22
N ASP A 60 21.98 -4.44 13.92
CA ASP A 60 20.65 -5.06 14.00
C ASP A 60 19.96 -5.01 12.63
N ILE A 61 19.91 -6.16 11.94
CA ILE A 61 19.36 -6.29 10.58
C ILE A 61 17.88 -5.88 10.52
N ALA A 62 17.11 -6.13 11.58
CA ALA A 62 15.70 -5.75 11.61
C ALA A 62 15.55 -4.22 11.70
N ALA A 63 16.36 -3.57 12.53
CA ALA A 63 16.40 -2.11 12.61
C ALA A 63 16.90 -1.47 11.31
N ILE A 64 17.96 -2.02 10.70
CA ILE A 64 18.47 -1.59 9.39
C ILE A 64 17.35 -1.65 8.34
N ARG A 65 16.62 -2.77 8.28
CA ARG A 65 15.53 -2.94 7.32
C ARG A 65 14.41 -1.93 7.54
N GLU A 66 13.99 -1.69 8.78
CA GLU A 66 12.94 -0.71 9.07
C GLU A 66 13.38 0.70 8.66
N VAL A 67 14.60 1.11 8.99
CA VAL A 67 15.15 2.42 8.60
C VAL A 67 15.20 2.55 7.08
N LEU A 68 15.75 1.57 6.37
CA LEU A 68 15.85 1.60 4.91
C LEU A 68 14.48 1.60 4.24
N ASN A 69 13.54 0.78 4.69
CA ASN A 69 12.18 0.74 4.13
C ASN A 69 11.44 2.08 4.28
N ARG A 70 11.70 2.83 5.35
CA ARG A 70 11.06 4.13 5.59
C ARG A 70 11.71 5.27 4.83
N VAL A 71 13.03 5.22 4.63
CA VAL A 71 13.81 6.30 3.99
C VAL A 71 13.96 6.09 2.49
N ALA A 72 14.35 4.89 2.07
CA ALA A 72 14.57 4.54 0.65
C ALA A 72 13.35 3.87 0.00
N GLY A 73 12.32 3.53 0.79
CA GLY A 73 11.17 2.76 0.35
C GLY A 73 11.39 1.24 0.46
N LYS A 74 10.29 0.48 0.39
CA LYS A 74 10.37 -0.98 0.32
C LYS A 74 10.97 -1.35 -1.04
N ALA A 75 11.94 -2.25 -1.06
CA ALA A 75 12.42 -2.82 -2.33
C ALA A 75 11.22 -3.38 -3.12
N PRO A 76 11.11 -3.08 -4.43
CA PRO A 76 10.04 -3.62 -5.24
C PRO A 76 10.10 -5.14 -5.18
N GLU A 77 8.93 -5.77 -5.12
CA GLU A 77 8.87 -7.21 -5.30
C GLU A 77 9.39 -7.54 -6.70
N SER A 78 10.16 -8.63 -6.81
CA SER A 78 10.64 -9.07 -8.10
C SER A 78 9.43 -9.26 -9.03
N PRO A 79 9.43 -8.65 -10.22
CA PRO A 79 8.32 -8.81 -11.14
C PRO A 79 8.14 -10.30 -11.45
N ASP A 80 6.88 -10.71 -11.57
CA ASP A 80 6.54 -12.02 -12.10
C ASP A 80 7.11 -12.11 -13.53
N PRO A 81 7.99 -13.09 -13.84
CA PRO A 81 8.65 -13.18 -15.14
C PRO A 81 7.65 -13.23 -16.30
N ASP A 82 6.49 -13.87 -16.11
CA ASP A 82 5.46 -13.98 -17.15
C ASP A 82 4.70 -12.66 -17.37
N ARG A 83 4.70 -11.76 -16.38
CA ARG A 83 4.08 -10.43 -16.49
C ARG A 83 5.02 -9.37 -17.03
N LEU A 84 6.33 -9.56 -16.86
CA LEU A 84 7.35 -8.59 -17.28
C LEU A 84 7.25 -8.27 -18.78
N GLU A 85 7.05 -9.29 -19.62
CA GLU A 85 6.90 -9.12 -21.08
C GLU A 85 5.66 -8.28 -21.43
N LEU A 86 4.54 -8.53 -20.75
CA LEU A 86 3.29 -7.79 -20.97
C LEU A 86 3.42 -6.32 -20.55
N ASP A 87 4.11 -6.06 -19.45
CA ASP A 87 4.35 -4.70 -18.96
C ASP A 87 5.31 -3.94 -19.90
N GLU A 88 6.30 -4.61 -20.48
CA GLU A 88 7.18 -4.00 -21.49
C GLU A 88 6.42 -3.61 -22.76
N ILE A 89 5.52 -4.47 -23.25
CA ILE A 89 4.69 -4.18 -24.42
C ILE A 89 3.79 -2.96 -24.17
N LYS A 90 3.15 -2.89 -23.00
CA LYS A 90 2.31 -1.73 -22.63
C LYS A 90 3.10 -0.44 -22.56
N LEU A 91 4.26 -0.46 -21.88
CA LEU A 91 5.11 0.72 -21.77
C LEU A 91 5.52 1.25 -23.16
N ARG A 92 5.82 0.36 -24.11
CA ARG A 92 6.14 0.76 -25.49
C ARG A 92 4.94 1.37 -26.21
N ALA A 93 3.73 0.85 -25.99
CA ALA A 93 2.50 1.41 -26.55
C ALA A 93 2.23 2.81 -25.98
N ASP A 94 2.30 2.98 -24.65
CA ASP A 94 2.08 4.26 -23.98
C ASP A 94 3.08 5.32 -24.46
N ILE A 95 4.35 4.94 -24.64
CA ILE A 95 5.40 5.83 -25.17
C ILE A 95 5.12 6.21 -26.63
N ALA A 96 4.61 5.28 -27.44
CA ALA A 96 4.27 5.56 -28.84
C ALA A 96 3.08 6.53 -28.93
N GLU A 97 2.02 6.30 -28.14
CA GLU A 97 0.85 7.18 -28.05
C GLU A 97 1.23 8.58 -27.58
N ALA A 98 2.05 8.70 -26.53
CA ALA A 98 2.53 10.00 -26.04
C ALA A 98 3.35 10.78 -27.09
N LYS A 99 4.15 10.08 -27.91
CA LYS A 99 4.92 10.69 -28.99
C LYS A 99 4.07 11.12 -30.17
N GLU A 100 3.03 10.36 -30.49
CA GLU A 100 2.05 10.76 -31.51
C GLU A 100 1.33 12.03 -31.05
N ASP A 101 0.85 12.07 -29.81
CA ASP A 101 0.20 13.25 -29.23
C ASP A 101 1.10 14.50 -29.24
N GLU A 102 2.39 14.36 -28.86
CA GLU A 102 3.36 15.47 -28.95
C GLU A 102 3.58 15.96 -30.39
N ALA A 103 3.66 15.05 -31.37
CA ALA A 103 3.84 15.41 -32.78
C ALA A 103 2.62 16.13 -33.38
N TRP A 104 1.40 15.81 -32.92
CA TRP A 104 0.18 16.53 -33.28
C TRP A 104 0.12 17.93 -32.67
N GLN A 105 0.67 18.14 -31.47
CA GLN A 105 0.71 19.46 -30.81
C GLN A 105 1.76 20.39 -31.43
N GLU A 106 2.91 19.88 -31.87
CA GLU A 106 3.95 20.71 -32.53
C GLU A 106 3.60 21.11 -33.98
N SER A 107 2.63 20.43 -34.59
CA SER A 107 2.21 20.66 -35.98
C SER A 107 0.96 21.55 -36.12
N ALA A 108 0.42 22.07 -35.01
CA ALA A 108 -0.77 22.94 -34.92
C ALA A 108 -0.40 24.39 -34.57
#